data_AF-X1JI74-F1
#
_entry.id   AF-X1JI74-F1
#
_cell.length_a   1.000
_cell.length_b   1.000
_cell.length_c   1.000
_cell.angle_alpha   90.00
_cell.angle_beta   90.00
_cell.angle_gamma   90.00
#
_symmetry.space_group_name_H-M   'P 1'
#
loop_
_entity.id
_entity.type
_entity.pdbx_description
1 polymer ?
#
loop_
_entity_poly.entity_id
_entity_poly.type
_entity_poly.pdbx_seq_one_letter_code
_entity_poly.pdbx_strand_id
1 'polypeptide(L)' 'MTTHSTSLTAVRILDQLKKCGITHIIWLPDSESRFMYEAMMSQHELTLVPICREGEAIAIAAGLM' A
#
# COMPACT_ATOMS: atom_id res chain seq x y z
N MET A 1 33.16 7.73 -1.05
CA MET A 1 31.86 7.55 -0.39
C MET A 1 30.81 7.54 -1.48
N THR A 2 30.29 6.38 -1.85
CA THR A 2 29.27 6.23 -2.90
C THR A 2 27.93 6.71 -2.37
N THR A 3 27.47 7.86 -2.84
CA THR A 3 26.13 8.39 -2.56
C THR A 3 25.10 7.49 -3.25
N HIS A 4 24.53 6.53 -2.53
CA HIS A 4 23.35 5.80 -3.00
C HIS A 4 22.16 6.76 -2.98
N SER A 5 21.85 7.37 -4.13
CA SER A 5 20.61 8.12 -4.34
C SER A 5 19.43 7.14 -4.27
N THR A 6 18.93 6.98 -3.06
CA THR A 6 17.90 6.00 -2.73
C THR A 6 16.54 6.64 -3.01
N SER A 7 16.11 6.69 -4.28
CA SER A 7 14.85 7.33 -4.68
C SER A 7 13.65 6.64 -4.04
N LEU A 8 12.73 7.43 -3.48
CA LEU A 8 11.49 6.92 -2.89
C LEU A 8 10.53 6.53 -4.03
N THR A 9 10.09 5.28 -4.05
CA THR A 9 9.14 4.77 -5.04
C THR A 9 8.06 3.93 -4.36
N ALA A 10 6.88 3.83 -4.99
CA ALA A 10 5.77 3.02 -4.51
C ALA A 10 6.19 1.57 -4.23
N VAL A 11 6.89 0.95 -5.18
CA VAL A 11 7.37 -0.43 -5.06
C VAL A 11 8.25 -0.62 -3.83
N ARG A 12 9.16 0.31 -3.54
CA ARG A 12 10.05 0.21 -2.38
C ARG A 12 9.31 0.36 -1.05
N ILE A 13 8.24 1.18 -1.01
CA ILE A 13 7.35 1.26 0.15
C ILE A 13 6.66 -0.10 0.35
N LEU A 14 6.06 -0.66 -0.70
CA LEU A 14 5.36 -1.95 -0.64
C LEU A 14 6.30 -3.09 -0.23
N ASP A 15 7.53 -3.13 -0.74
CA ASP A 15 8.54 -4.10 -0.32
C ASP A 15 8.87 -4.00 1.17
N GLN A 16 8.91 -2.77 1.71
CA GLN A 16 9.15 -2.58 3.12
C GLN A 16 7.95 -2.99 3.97
N LEU A 17 6.71 -2.73 3.51
CA LEU A 17 5.49 -3.19 4.18
C LEU A 17 5.44 -4.74 4.24
N LYS A 18 5.79 -5.41 3.14
CA LYS A 18 5.89 -6.88 3.09
C LYS A 18 6.92 -7.41 4.09
N LYS A 19 8.09 -6.77 4.21
CA LYS A 19 9.10 -7.13 5.22
C LYS A 19 8.61 -6.97 6.66
N CYS A 20 7.67 -6.06 6.90
CA CYS A 20 7.01 -5.90 8.20
C CYS A 20 5.90 -6.92 8.45
N GLY A 21 5.63 -7.84 7.51
CA GLY A 21 4.57 -8.84 7.62
C GLY A 21 3.17 -8.30 7.32
N ILE A 22 3.05 -7.12 6.70
CA ILE A 22 1.74 -6.61 6.27
C ILE A 22 1.24 -7.45 5.09
N THR A 23 0.00 -7.91 5.19
CA THR A 23 -0.66 -8.77 4.19
C THR A 23 -1.86 -8.10 3.52
N HIS A 24 -2.48 -7.12 4.17
CA HIS A 24 -3.68 -6.42 3.68
C HIS A 24 -3.43 -4.91 3.63
N ILE A 25 -3.90 -4.27 2.57
CA ILE A 25 -3.90 -2.81 2.43
C ILE A 25 -5.33 -2.35 2.17
N ILE A 26 -5.82 -1.45 3.02
CA ILE A 26 -7.16 -0.88 2.89
C ILE A 26 -6.98 0.49 2.21
N TRP A 27 -7.63 0.71 1.06
CA TRP A 27 -7.31 1.86 0.21
C TRP A 27 -8.53 2.49 -0.44
N LEU A 28 -8.63 3.83 -0.38
CA LEU A 28 -9.60 4.61 -1.14
C LEU A 28 -8.96 5.00 -2.48
N PRO A 29 -9.49 4.54 -3.63
CA PRO A 29 -8.97 4.96 -4.93
C PRO A 29 -9.18 6.47 -5.16
N ASP A 30 -8.12 7.19 -5.53
CA ASP A 30 -8.16 8.60 -5.91
C ASP A 30 -7.23 8.90 -7.10
N SER A 31 -7.28 10.12 -7.62
CA SER A 31 -6.48 10.52 -8.79
C SER A 31 -5.02 10.82 -8.47
N GLU A 32 -4.73 11.41 -7.31
CA GLU A 32 -3.40 11.87 -6.90
C GLU A 32 -2.49 10.70 -6.53
N SER A 33 -3.06 9.68 -5.91
CA SER A 33 -2.35 8.49 -5.44
C SER A 33 -2.45 7.30 -6.41
N ARG A 34 -2.92 7.52 -7.64
CA ARG A 34 -3.10 6.47 -8.67
C ARG A 34 -1.89 5.56 -8.85
N PHE A 35 -0.69 6.13 -8.85
CA PHE A 35 0.56 5.38 -9.01
C PHE A 35 0.79 4.36 -7.88
N MET A 36 0.34 4.65 -6.66
CA MET A 36 0.36 3.70 -5.55
C MET A 36 -0.66 2.59 -5.80
N TYR A 37 -1.88 2.95 -6.20
CA TYR A 37 -2.94 1.99 -6.48
C TYR A 37 -2.54 0.97 -7.57
N GLU A 38 -1.98 1.46 -8.68
CA GLU A 38 -1.47 0.59 -9.75
C GLU A 38 -0.32 -0.31 -9.27
N ALA A 39 0.61 0.24 -8.47
CA ALA A 39 1.68 -0.54 -7.88
C ALA A 39 1.15 -1.65 -6.95
N MET A 40 0.15 -1.37 -6.11
CA MET A 40 -0.49 -2.35 -5.24
C MET A 40 -1.19 -3.44 -6.05
N MET A 41 -1.96 -3.06 -7.08
CA MET A 41 -2.67 -4.02 -7.93
C MET A 41 -1.72 -4.95 -8.71
N SER A 42 -0.49 -4.52 -8.98
CA SER A 42 0.51 -5.37 -9.64
C SER A 42 1.15 -6.43 -8.73
N GLN A 43 0.93 -6.38 -7.41
CA GLN A 43 1.56 -7.28 -6.44
C GLN A 43 0.56 -8.30 -5.88
N HIS A 44 0.82 -9.59 -6.14
CA HIS A 44 -0.05 -10.68 -5.70
C HIS A 44 0.16 -11.07 -4.22
N GLU A 45 1.24 -10.60 -3.59
CA GLU A 45 1.57 -10.89 -2.19
C GLU A 45 0.76 -10.05 -1.19
N LEU A 46 0.15 -8.94 -1.65
CA LEU A 46 -0.63 -8.02 -0.84
C LEU A 46 -2.09 -8.08 -1.27
N THR A 47 -3.00 -8.23 -0.30
CA THR A 47 -4.44 -8.17 -0.55
C THR A 47 -4.91 -6.72 -0.47
N LEU A 48 -5.29 -6.14 -1.61
CA LEU A 48 -5.88 -4.80 -1.66
C LEU A 48 -7.39 -4.87 -1.37
N VAL A 49 -7.84 -4.14 -0.35
CA VAL A 49 -9.24 -3.97 0.04
C VAL A 49 -9.69 -2.57 -0.34
N PRO A 50 -10.37 -2.38 -1.49
CA PRO A 50 -10.86 -1.07 -1.89
C PRO A 50 -12.03 -0.62 -1.00
N ILE A 51 -12.06 0.66 -0.65
CA ILE A 51 -13.14 1.29 0.14
C ILE A 51 -13.75 2.47 -0.61
N CYS A 52 -14.94 2.92 -0.17
CA CYS A 52 -15.66 4.03 -0.78
C CYS A 52 -15.48 5.35 -0.02
N ARG A 53 -15.12 5.27 1.27
CA ARG A 53 -14.93 6.42 2.17
C ARG A 53 -13.74 6.19 3.09
N GLU A 54 -12.98 7.22 3.38
CA GLU A 54 -11.80 7.16 4.27
C GLU A 54 -12.17 6.64 5.66
N GLY A 55 -13.37 6.98 6.15
CA GLY A 55 -13.87 6.55 7.46
C GLY A 55 -14.06 5.03 7.61
N GLU A 56 -14.14 4.29 6.50
CA GLU A 56 -14.28 2.83 6.51
C GLU A 56 -12.96 2.11 6.84
N ALA A 57 -11.81 2.78 6.61
CA ALA A 57 -10.50 2.14 6.62
C ALA A 57 -10.14 1.48 7.96
N ILE A 58 -10.32 2.22 9.06
CA ILE A 58 -9.90 1.77 10.40
C ILE A 58 -10.78 0.62 10.89
N ALA A 59 -12.09 0.69 10.68
CA ALA A 59 -13.01 -0.37 11.09
C ALA A 59 -12.75 -1.67 10.35
N ILE A 60 -12.49 -1.61 9.03
CA ILE A 60 -12.12 -2.78 8.23
C ILE A 60 -10.79 -3.36 8.68
N ALA A 61 -9.76 -2.51 8.86
CA ALA A 61 -8.44 -2.97 9.33
C ALA A 61 -8.53 -3.65 10.70
N ALA A 62 -9.34 -3.12 11.62
CA ALA A 62 -9.60 -3.73 12.92
C ALA A 62 -10.35 -5.07 12.81
N GLY A 63 -11.19 -5.26 11.79
CA GLY A 63 -11.88 -6.53 11.56
C GLY A 63 -10.99 -7.65 10.98
N LEU A 64 -9.84 -7.29 10.40
CA LEU A 64 -8.89 -8.21 9.75
C LEU A 64 -7.76 -8.69 10.69
N MET A 65 -7.77 -8.26 11.96
CA MET A 65 -6.77 -8.58 12.99
C MET A 65 -6.71 -10.08 13.34
#